data_AF-A0A382YW51-F1
#
_entry.id   AF-A0A382YW51-F1
#
_cell.length_a   1.000
_cell.length_b   1.000
_cell.length_c   1.000
_cell.angle_alpha   90.00
_cell.angle_beta   90.00
_cell.angle_gamma   90.00
#
_symmetry.space_group_name_H-M   'P 1'
#
loop_
_entity.id
_entity.type
_entity.pdbx_description
1 polymer ?
#
loop_
_entity_poly.entity_id
_entity_poly.type
_entity_poly.pdbx_seq_one_letter_code
_entity_poly.pdbx_strand_id
1 'polypeptide(L)' 'IRTERLVMDSVREDDPNLTIVIVAHRHQSVGTCDTVIEVGNGKVIGEGTYEALLQESATFRRLTEDRTSN' A
#
# COMPACT_ATOMS: atom_id res chain seq x y z
N ILE A 1 6.72 10.85 -4.20
CA ILE A 1 6.94 9.44 -3.78
C ILE A 1 8.42 9.08 -3.65
N ARG A 2 9.32 9.58 -4.51
CA ARG A 2 10.77 9.42 -4.27
C ARG A 2 11.20 9.91 -2.88
N THR A 3 10.73 11.08 -2.46
CA THR A 3 11.03 11.63 -1.13
C THR A 3 10.43 10.79 0.01
N GLU A 4 9.19 10.32 -0.16
CA GLU A 4 8.46 9.58 0.86
C GLU A 4 9.06 8.19 1.10
N ARG A 5 9.47 7.51 0.02
CA ARG A 5 10.21 6.25 0.12
C ARG A 5 11.54 6.45 0.83
N LEU A 6 12.32 7.47 0.48
CA LEU A 6 13.59 7.76 1.14
C LEU A 6 13.42 8.02 2.64
N VAL A 7 12.37 8.74 3.03
CA VAL A 7 12.06 8.96 4.45
C VAL A 7 11.69 7.65 5.15
N MET A 8 10.85 6.82 4.52
CA MET A 8 10.47 5.52 5.09
C MET A 8 11.65 4.57 5.21
N ASP A 9 12.55 4.55 4.22
CA ASP A 9 13.76 3.73 4.23
C ASP A 9 14.68 4.17 5.38
N SER A 10 14.93 5.48 5.55
CA SER A 10 15.74 5.99 6.68
C SER A 10 15.11 5.65 8.04
N VAL A 11 13.79 5.78 8.18
CA VAL A 11 13.08 5.42 9.43
C VAL A 11 13.19 3.92 9.73
N ARG A 12 13.10 3.06 8.71
CA ARG A 12 13.27 1.60 8.85
C ARG A 12 14.71 1.20 9.19
N GLU A 13 15.71 1.90 8.66
CA GLU A 13 17.12 1.68 8.98
C GLU A 13 17.46 2.07 10.42
N ASP A 14 16.87 3.16 10.92
CA ASP A 14 17.12 3.67 12.27
C ASP A 14 16.47 2.81 13.38
N ASP A 15 15.27 2.27 13.16
CA ASP A 15 14.62 1.36 14.09
C ASP A 15 13.87 0.20 13.37
N PRO A 16 14.50 -0.99 13.29
CA PRO A 16 13.90 -2.13 12.61
C PRO A 16 12.69 -2.73 13.34
N ASN A 17 12.41 -2.32 14.59
CA ASN A 17 11.27 -2.80 15.37
C ASN A 17 10.06 -1.85 15.30
N LEU A 18 10.17 -0.75 14.56
CA LEU A 18 9.09 0.21 14.43
C LEU A 18 7.97 -0.32 13.52
N THR A 19 6.74 -0.33 14.02
CA THR A 19 5.55 -0.60 13.18
C THR A 19 5.11 0.70 12.50
N ILE A 20 5.08 0.69 11.17
CA ILE A 20 4.67 1.84 10.36
C ILE A 20 3.31 1.56 9.73
N VAL A 21 2.34 2.44 9.97
CA VAL A 21 1.00 2.37 9.37
C VAL A 21 0.86 3.47 8.34
N ILE A 22 0.61 3.10 7.08
CA ILE A 22 0.43 4.03 5.96
C ILE A 22 -1.03 3.98 5.51
N VAL A 23 -1.72 5.12 5.57
CA VAL A 23 -3.06 5.28 5.01
C VAL A 23 -2.95 6.03 3.70
N ALA A 24 -3.27 5.37 2.59
CA ALA A 24 -3.11 5.94 1.26
C ALA A 24 -4.33 5.68 0.38
N HIS A 25 -4.72 6.71 -0.38
CA HIS A 25 -5.64 6.58 -1.50
C HIS A 25 -4.91 6.41 -2.84
N ARG A 26 -3.57 6.46 -2.83
CA ARG A 26 -2.71 6.46 -4.02
C ARG A 26 -1.79 5.23 -3.99
N HIS A 27 -1.80 4.47 -5.08
CA HIS A 27 -1.16 3.17 -5.27
C HIS A 27 0.35 3.11 -4.97
N GLN A 28 1.11 4.14 -5.31
CA GLN A 28 2.56 4.09 -5.36
C GLN A 28 3.25 3.99 -3.97
N SER A 29 2.53 4.28 -2.87
CA SER A 29 3.05 4.14 -1.50
C SER A 29 2.74 2.77 -0.88
N VAL A 30 1.80 2.02 -1.46
CA VAL A 30 1.29 0.75 -0.88
C VAL A 30 2.13 -0.45 -1.32
N GLY A 31 2.78 -0.38 -2.49
CA GLY A 31 3.57 -1.48 -3.04
C GLY A 31 4.86 -1.84 -2.29
N THR A 32 5.25 -1.06 -1.28
CA THR A 32 6.41 -1.35 -0.41
C THR A 32 5.98 -1.79 1.00
N CYS A 33 4.68 -1.97 1.24
CA CYS A 33 4.17 -2.41 2.53
C CYS A 33 4.28 -3.92 2.67
N ASP A 34 4.64 -4.38 3.87
CA ASP A 34 4.74 -5.80 4.20
C ASP A 34 3.34 -6.47 4.23
N THR A 35 2.31 -5.69 4.53
CA THR A 35 0.90 -6.10 4.49
C THR A 35 0.05 -4.92 4.04
N VAL A 36 -0.97 -5.23 3.23
CA VAL A 36 -1.91 -4.27 2.67
C VAL A 36 -3.32 -4.65 3.13
N ILE A 37 -4.07 -3.66 3.59
CA ILE A 37 -5.46 -3.82 4.02
C ILE A 37 -6.33 -2.97 3.09
N GLU A 38 -7.26 -3.61 2.39
CA GLU A 38 -8.26 -2.94 1.58
C GLU A 38 -9.49 -2.63 2.43
N VAL A 39 -9.90 -1.36 2.47
CA VAL A 39 -11.06 -0.88 3.23
C VAL A 39 -12.12 -0.36 2.28
N GLY A 40 -13.34 -0.89 2.39
CA GLY A 40 -14.51 -0.47 1.63
C GLY A 40 -15.75 -0.38 2.51
N ASN A 41 -16.53 0.70 2.39
CA ASN A 41 -17.75 0.94 3.18
C ASN A 41 -17.54 0.77 4.70
N GLY A 42 -16.40 1.22 5.21
CA GLY A 42 -16.05 1.13 6.64
C GLY A 42 -15.70 -0.28 7.13
N LYS A 43 -15.44 -1.24 6.22
CA LYS A 43 -15.07 -2.62 6.55
C LYS A 43 -13.78 -3.02 5.83
N VAL A 44 -13.02 -3.94 6.43
CA VAL A 44 -11.93 -4.63 5.76
C VAL A 44 -12.54 -5.59 4.74
N ILE A 45 -12.18 -5.41 3.47
CA ILE A 45 -12.66 -6.21 2.35
C ILE A 45 -11.56 -7.03 1.67
N GLY A 46 -10.31 -6.84 2.09
CA GLY A 46 -9.15 -7.61 1.65
C GLY A 46 -7.96 -7.37 2.56
N GLU A 47 -7.11 -8.39 2.73
CA GLU A 47 -5.86 -8.32 3.49
C GLU A 47 -4.84 -9.27 2.85
N GLY A 48 -3.60 -8.83 2.69
CA GLY A 48 -2.53 -9.67 2.16
C GLY A 48 -1.34 -8.87 1.66
N THR A 49 -0.48 -9.51 0.86
CA THR A 49 0.57 -8.78 0.15
C THR A 49 -0.04 -7.97 -1.01
N TYR A 50 0.71 -6.99 -1.50
CA TYR A 50 0.31 -6.22 -2.68
C TYR A 50 -0.01 -7.14 -3.87
N GLU A 51 0.83 -8.14 -4.13
CA GLU A 51 0.67 -9.08 -5.24
C GLU A 51 -0.55 -9.98 -5.06
N ALA A 52 -0.82 -10.44 -3.83
CA ALA A 52 -1.99 -11.26 -3.53
C ALA A 52 -3.28 -10.48 -3.79
N LEU A 53 -3.37 -9.25 -3.27
CA LEU A 53 -4.55 -8.40 -3.51
C LEU A 53 -4.70 -8.00 -4.99
N LEU A 54 -3.60 -7.83 -5.71
CA LEU A 54 -3.63 -7.57 -7.15
C LEU A 54 -4.19 -8.76 -7.94
N GLN A 55 -3.95 -9.99 -7.50
CA GLN A 55 -4.52 -11.19 -8.13
C GLN A 55 -5.97 -11.42 -7.72
N GLU A 56 -6.27 -11.27 -6.43
CA GLU A 56 -7.52 -11.75 -5.82
C GLU A 56 -8.62 -10.69 -5.76
N SER A 57 -8.28 -9.41 -5.59
CA SER A 57 -9.26 -8.33 -5.46
C SER A 57 -9.41 -7.54 -6.76
N ALA A 58 -10.61 -7.64 -7.37
CA ALA A 58 -10.97 -6.83 -8.54
C ALA A 58 -11.07 -5.34 -8.19
N THR A 59 -11.46 -5.00 -6.96
CA THR A 59 -11.56 -3.61 -6.49
C THR A 59 -10.18 -3.02 -6.26
N PHE A 60 -9.28 -3.79 -5.63
CA PHE A 60 -7.88 -3.40 -5.49
C PHE A 60 -7.20 -3.19 -6.84
N ARG A 61 -7.43 -4.10 -7.80
CA ARG A 61 -6.96 -3.91 -9.18
C ARG A 61 -7.40 -2.58 -9.77
N ARG A 62 -8.70 -2.25 -9.71
CA ARG A 62 -9.22 -0.96 -10.20
C ARG A 62 -8.53 0.23 -9.53
N LEU A 63 -8.34 0.19 -8.21
CA LEU A 63 -7.61 1.23 -7.46
C LEU A 63 -6.15 1.38 -7.93
N THR A 64 -5.53 0.29 -8.40
CA THR A 64 -4.16 0.30 -8.94
C THR A 64 -4.06 0.57 -10.44
N GLU A 65 -5.14 0.34 -11.20
CA GLU A 65 -5.25 0.47 -12.66
C GLU A 65 -5.54 1.90 -13.14
N ASP A 66 -5.90 2.83 -12.25
CA ASP A 66 -6.04 4.27 -12.52
C ASP A 66 -4.71 4.97 -12.94
N ARG A 67 -3.75 4.19 -13.47
CA ARG A 67 -2.48 4.60 -14.09
C ARG A 67 -2.58 5.01 -15.56
N THR A 68 -3.75 4.98 -16.18
CA THR A 68 -3.92 5.35 -17.61
C THR A 68 -4.54 6.72 -17.87
N SER A 69 -4.65 7.59 -16.86
CA SER A 69 -4.98 9.01 -17.06
C SER A 69 -3.99 9.90 -16.33
N ASN A 70 -2.78 10.02 -16.89
CA ASN A 70 -2.00 11.25 -17.11
C ASN A 70 -0.49 10.98 -17.15
#